data_AF-A0A4Y8C915-F1
#
_entry.id   AF-A0A4Y8C915-F1
#
_cell.length_a   1.000
_cell.length_b   1.000
_cell.length_c   1.000
_cell.angle_alpha   90.00
_cell.angle_beta   90.00
_cell.angle_gamma   90.00
#
_symmetry.space_group_name_H-M   'P 1'
#
loop_
_entity.id
_entity.type
_entity.pdbx_description
1 polymer ?
#
loop_
_entity_poly.entity_id
_entity_poly.type
_entity_poly.pdbx_seq_one_letter_code
_entity_poly.pdbx_strand_id
1 'polypeptide(L)'
;MDKNQEKEIISYMRELLNSNEKLDCGTAFKIAKKFNVNIEKIGQLADENHMRIDNCELGQFGHLDFEKAKIEVLKKIEPSLDEKRRIFCKDARDIAKEGCG
;
A
#
# COMPACT_ATOMS: atom_id res chain seq x y z
N MET A 1 10.03 -13.49 -19.07
CA MET A 1 8.93 -14.06 -18.26
C MET A 1 7.98 -14.70 -19.22
N ASP A 2 7.69 -15.99 -19.03
CA ASP A 2 6.81 -16.72 -19.92
C ASP A 2 5.37 -16.26 -19.76
N LYS A 3 4.65 -16.05 -20.87
CA LYS A 3 3.22 -15.69 -20.87
C LYS A 3 2.35 -16.69 -20.09
N ASN A 4 2.85 -17.90 -19.87
CA ASN A 4 2.19 -18.93 -19.08
C ASN A 4 2.20 -18.59 -17.58
N GLN A 5 3.31 -18.08 -17.06
CA GLN A 5 3.44 -17.72 -15.65
C GLN A 5 2.58 -16.51 -15.29
N GLU A 6 2.47 -15.51 -16.19
CA GLU A 6 1.57 -14.36 -15.97
C GLU A 6 0.10 -14.80 -15.87
N LYS A 7 -0.33 -15.76 -16.70
CA LYS A 7 -1.69 -16.31 -16.64
C LYS A 7 -1.96 -17.04 -15.32
N GLU A 8 -0.99 -17.83 -14.85
CA GLU A 8 -1.09 -18.51 -13.55
C GLU A 8 -1.18 -17.51 -12.40
N ILE A 9 -0.36 -16.46 -12.40
CA ILE A 9 -0.39 -15.38 -11.40
C ILE A 9 -1.76 -14.69 -11.40
N ILE A 10 -2.28 -14.31 -12.57
CA ILE A 10 -3.59 -13.63 -12.69
C ILE A 10 -4.71 -14.54 -12.17
N SER A 11 -4.70 -15.83 -12.54
CA SER A 11 -5.68 -16.80 -12.03
C SER A 11 -5.63 -16.89 -10.51
N TYR A 12 -4.42 -16.94 -9.95
CA TYR A 12 -4.21 -17.03 -8.51
C TYR A 12 -4.64 -15.75 -7.78
N MET A 13 -4.40 -14.57 -8.37
CA MET A 13 -4.88 -13.29 -7.84
C MET A 13 -6.40 -13.23 -7.77
N ARG A 14 -7.11 -13.74 -8.79
CA ARG A 14 -8.57 -13.77 -8.84
C ARG A 14 -9.19 -14.63 -7.74
N GLU A 15 -8.57 -15.77 -7.42
CA GLU A 15 -9.04 -16.63 -6.32
C GLU A 15 -8.84 -16.01 -4.93
N LEU A 16 -7.94 -15.04 -4.83
CA LEU A 16 -7.57 -14.37 -3.57
C LEU A 16 -8.18 -12.96 -3.44
N LEU A 17 -9.14 -12.61 -4.30
CA LEU A 17 -9.92 -11.39 -4.14
C LEU A 17 -10.78 -11.47 -2.88
N ASN A 18 -10.88 -10.35 -2.18
CA ASN A 18 -11.75 -10.21 -1.02
C ASN A 18 -13.21 -10.01 -1.46
N SER A 19 -14.12 -9.92 -0.49
CA SER A 19 -15.57 -9.78 -0.72
C SER A 19 -15.98 -8.53 -1.52
N ASN A 20 -15.06 -7.56 -1.70
CA ASN A 20 -15.28 -6.35 -2.49
C ASN A 20 -14.62 -6.41 -3.88
N GLU A 21 -14.20 -7.60 -4.33
CA GLU A 21 -13.45 -7.80 -5.59
C GLU A 21 -12.11 -7.07 -5.63
N LYS A 22 -11.49 -6.85 -4.46
CA LYS A 22 -10.20 -6.18 -4.32
C LYS A 22 -9.13 -7.14 -3.82
N LEU A 23 -7.88 -6.84 -4.11
CA LEU A 23 -6.72 -7.62 -3.66
C LEU A 23 -6.06 -6.93 -2.47
N ASP A 24 -5.95 -7.61 -1.33
CA ASP A 24 -5.25 -7.03 -0.19
C ASP A 24 -3.74 -6.91 -0.47
N CYS A 25 -3.12 -5.81 -0.07
CA CYS A 25 -1.69 -5.58 -0.32
C CYS A 25 -0.79 -6.67 0.29
N GLY A 26 -1.10 -7.12 1.50
CA GLY A 26 -0.38 -8.24 2.13
C GLY A 26 -0.49 -9.53 1.32
N THR A 27 -1.64 -9.77 0.69
CA THR A 27 -1.86 -10.88 -0.24
C THR A 27 -1.03 -10.71 -1.52
N ALA A 28 -0.99 -9.51 -2.10
CA ALA A 28 -0.14 -9.20 -3.24
C ALA A 28 1.35 -9.49 -2.97
N PHE A 29 1.85 -9.14 -1.77
CA PHE A 29 3.22 -9.47 -1.34
C PHE A 29 3.46 -10.99 -1.19
N LYS A 30 2.48 -11.74 -0.68
CA LYS A 30 2.57 -13.21 -0.59
C LYS A 30 2.64 -13.85 -1.97
N ILE A 31 1.84 -13.35 -2.92
CA ILE A 31 1.86 -13.80 -4.33
C ILE A 31 3.23 -13.50 -4.95
N ALA A 32 3.75 -12.28 -4.79
CA ALA A 32 5.07 -11.90 -5.29
C ALA A 32 6.18 -12.84 -4.80
N LYS A 33 6.18 -13.17 -3.50
CA LYS A 33 7.12 -14.13 -2.91
C LYS A 33 6.93 -15.55 -3.44
N LYS A 34 5.69 -16.01 -3.58
CA LYS A 34 5.36 -17.36 -4.05
C LYS A 34 5.86 -17.62 -5.47
N PHE A 35 5.67 -16.65 -6.36
CA PHE A 35 6.06 -16.75 -7.76
C PHE A 35 7.46 -16.21 -8.04
N ASN A 36 8.18 -15.76 -6.99
CA ASN A 36 9.51 -15.16 -7.07
C ASN A 36 9.57 -14.01 -8.11
N VAL A 37 8.56 -13.14 -8.10
CA VAL A 37 8.43 -11.98 -8.98
C VAL A 37 8.46 -10.68 -8.18
N ASN A 38 8.88 -9.59 -8.84
CA ASN A 38 8.87 -8.26 -8.22
C ASN A 38 7.41 -7.83 -7.92
N ILE A 39 7.21 -7.20 -6.75
CA ILE A 39 5.90 -6.66 -6.35
C ILE A 39 5.36 -5.63 -7.34
N GLU A 40 6.25 -4.85 -7.97
CA GLU A 40 5.87 -3.90 -9.03
C GLU A 40 5.15 -4.60 -10.19
N LYS A 41 5.60 -5.81 -10.54
CA LYS A 41 4.97 -6.60 -11.62
C LYS A 41 3.61 -7.15 -11.20
N ILE A 42 3.44 -7.54 -9.94
CA ILE A 42 2.12 -7.92 -9.41
C ILE A 42 1.17 -6.73 -9.45
N GLY A 43 1.64 -5.53 -9.07
CA GLY A 43 0.87 -4.28 -9.16
C GLY A 43 0.45 -3.97 -10.60
N GLN A 44 1.38 -4.07 -11.55
CA GLN A 44 1.09 -3.88 -12.97
C GLN A 44 0.04 -4.89 -13.48
N LEU A 45 0.19 -6.17 -13.15
CA LEU A 45 -0.79 -7.19 -13.54
C LEU A 45 -2.16 -6.96 -12.89
N ALA A 46 -2.19 -6.46 -11.65
CA ALA A 46 -3.42 -6.08 -10.98
C ALA A 46 -4.15 -4.95 -11.73
N ASP A 47 -3.42 -3.88 -12.06
CA ASP A 47 -3.94 -2.72 -12.78
C ASP A 47 -4.42 -3.09 -14.19
N GLU A 48 -3.62 -3.85 -14.95
CA GLU A 48 -3.96 -4.33 -16.30
C GLU A 48 -5.21 -5.23 -16.32
N ASN A 49 -5.51 -5.91 -15.20
CA ASN A 49 -6.67 -6.79 -15.06
C ASN A 49 -7.79 -6.17 -14.20
N HIS A 50 -7.75 -4.85 -13.96
CA HIS A 50 -8.76 -4.11 -13.19
C HIS A 50 -9.00 -4.63 -11.76
N MET A 51 -8.00 -5.30 -11.16
CA MET A 51 -8.04 -5.75 -9.78
C MET A 51 -7.46 -4.64 -8.87
N ARG A 52 -8.31 -3.93 -8.14
CA ARG A 52 -7.83 -2.87 -7.25
C ARG A 52 -7.15 -3.43 -6.01
N ILE A 53 -5.99 -2.86 -5.65
CA ILE A 53 -5.32 -3.16 -4.39
C ILE A 53 -5.98 -2.38 -3.25
N ASP A 54 -6.25 -3.04 -2.13
CA ASP A 54 -6.81 -2.45 -0.91
C ASP A 54 -6.06 -2.93 0.33
N ASN A 55 -6.47 -2.45 1.51
CA ASN A 55 -5.97 -2.90 2.82
C ASN A 55 -4.45 -2.99 2.87
N CYS A 56 -3.80 -1.92 2.44
CA CYS A 56 -2.36 -1.76 2.53
C CYS A 56 -1.95 -1.65 4.00
N GLU A 57 -1.14 -2.60 4.45
CA GLU A 57 -0.57 -2.61 5.80
C GLU A 57 0.28 -1.36 6.09
N LEU A 58 0.73 -0.65 5.04
CA LEU A 58 1.44 0.64 5.15
C LEU A 58 0.50 1.84 5.29
N GLY A 59 -0.82 1.63 5.28
CA GLY A 59 -1.83 2.69 5.38
C GLY A 59 -1.96 3.60 4.17
N GLN A 60 -1.20 3.34 3.11
CA GLN A 60 -1.22 4.16 1.90
C GLN A 60 -2.47 3.92 1.04
N PHE A 61 -3.09 2.75 1.18
CA PHE A 61 -4.34 2.38 0.51
C PHE A 61 -5.20 1.59 1.49
N GLY A 62 -6.43 2.02 1.78
CA GLY A 62 -7.40 1.24 2.56
C GLY A 62 -7.94 1.92 3.82
N HIS A 63 -8.66 1.12 4.61
CA HIS A 63 -9.50 1.56 5.73
C HIS A 63 -8.80 1.40 7.08
N LEU A 64 -7.63 2.03 7.27
CA LEU A 64 -7.06 2.11 8.61
C LEU A 64 -7.91 3.08 9.43
N ASP A 65 -8.51 2.56 10.50
CA ASP A 65 -9.11 3.36 11.56
C ASP A 65 -7.96 4.02 12.34
N PHE A 66 -7.57 5.20 11.90
CA PHE A 66 -6.62 6.01 12.64
C PHE A 66 -7.29 6.47 13.96
N GLU A 67 -6.62 6.26 15.09
CA GLU A 67 -6.99 6.91 16.33
C GLU A 67 -7.01 8.44 16.15
N LYS A 68 -7.65 9.16 17.09
CA LYS A 68 -7.65 10.62 17.07
C LYS A 68 -6.21 11.13 17.00
N ALA A 69 -5.96 12.05 16.06
CA ALA A 69 -4.67 12.68 15.90
C ALA A 69 -4.16 13.25 17.23
N LYS A 70 -2.93 12.89 17.62
CA LYS A 70 -2.27 13.42 18.82
C LYS A 70 -1.73 14.83 18.54
N ILE A 71 -2.05 15.79 19.42
CA ILE A 71 -1.58 17.19 19.31
C ILE A 71 -0.04 17.26 19.28
N GLU A 72 0.64 16.38 19.99
CA GLU A 72 2.11 16.28 20.00
C GLU A 72 2.69 16.02 18.61
N VAL A 73 2.02 15.18 17.82
CA VAL A 73 2.43 14.85 16.44
C VAL A 73 2.23 16.05 15.54
N LEU A 74 1.12 16.77 15.70
CA LEU A 74 0.87 18.00 14.96
C LEU A 74 1.97 19.04 15.22
N LYS A 75 2.34 19.27 16.49
CA LYS A 75 3.42 20.21 16.86
C LYS A 75 4.77 19.85 16.24
N LYS A 76 5.08 18.57 16.08
CA LYS A 76 6.31 18.10 15.41
C LYS A 76 6.27 18.35 13.90
N ILE A 77 5.09 18.20 13.29
CA ILE A 77 4.88 18.33 11.84
C ILE A 77 4.78 19.80 11.40
N GLU A 78 4.21 20.67 12.24
CA GLU A 78 3.94 22.09 11.94
C GLU A 78 5.10 22.86 11.29
N PRO A 79 6.36 22.74 11.77
CA PRO A 79 7.50 23.43 11.16
C PRO A 79 7.83 22.98 9.73
N SER A 80 7.37 21.78 9.34
CA SER A 80 7.64 21.17 8.03
C SER A 80 6.47 21.34 7.05
N LEU A 81 5.43 22.09 7.44
CA LEU A 81 4.28 22.35 6.57
C LEU A 81 4.50 23.58 5.69
N ASP A 82 4.01 23.51 4.45
CA ASP A 82 3.94 24.66 3.56
C ASP A 82 2.79 25.62 3.92
N GLU A 83 2.69 26.73 3.19
CA GLU A 83 1.64 27.76 3.35
C GLU A 83 0.20 27.20 3.24
N LYS A 84 0.03 26.06 2.57
CA LYS A 84 -1.25 25.36 2.38
C LYS A 84 -1.44 24.23 3.39
N ARG A 85 -0.58 24.15 4.42
CA ARG A 85 -0.54 23.09 5.43
C ARG A 85 -0.30 21.69 4.86
N ARG A 86 0.50 21.58 3.80
CA ARG A 86 0.91 20.30 3.19
C ARG A 86 2.34 19.99 3.61
N ILE A 87 2.67 18.70 3.68
CA ILE A 87 4.02 18.21 3.96
C ILE A 87 4.50 17.32 2.80
N PHE A 88 5.79 17.36 2.48
CA PHE A 88 6.36 16.42 1.52
C PHE A 88 6.42 15.01 2.10
N CYS A 89 6.19 14.00 1.26
CA CYS A 89 6.22 12.59 1.67
C CYS A 89 7.54 12.17 2.33
N LYS A 90 8.66 12.79 1.94
CA LYS A 90 9.97 12.54 2.54
C LYS A 90 9.98 12.98 4.01
N ASP A 91 9.62 14.23 4.26
CA ASP A 91 9.65 14.82 5.60
C ASP A 91 8.63 14.14 6.52
N ALA A 92 7.44 13.83 6.01
CA ALA A 92 6.43 13.07 6.77
C ALA A 92 6.94 11.70 7.20
N ARG A 93 7.66 10.98 6.31
CA ARG A 93 8.26 9.68 6.64
C ARG A 93 9.41 9.80 7.62
N ASP A 94 10.22 10.84 7.51
CA ASP A 94 11.35 11.04 8.41
C ASP A 94 10.86 11.37 9.83
N ILE A 95 9.85 12.23 9.98
CA ILE A 95 9.20 12.51 11.28
C ILE A 95 8.55 11.24 11.85
N ALA A 96 7.92 10.42 11.02
CA ALA A 96 7.29 9.17 11.47
C ALA A 96 8.30 8.15 12.05
N LYS A 97 9.54 8.12 11.54
CA LYS A 97 10.60 7.21 12.05
C LYS A 97 11.01 7.52 13.48
N GLU A 98 10.91 8.78 13.91
CA GLU A 98 11.24 9.18 15.28
C GLU A 98 10.28 8.58 16.32
N GLY A 99 9.14 8.07 15.86
CA GLY A 99 8.10 7.52 16.72
C GLY A 99 7.30 8.62 17.41
N CYS A 100 6.04 8.29 17.69
CA CYS A 100 5.18 9.06 18.56
C CYS A 100 4.78 8.08 19.66
N GLY A 101 5.34 8.27 20.86
CA GLY A 101 5.17 7.38 22.00
C GLY A 101 3.72 7.00 22.27
#